data_AF-A0A2N2IJY9-F1
#
_entry.id   AF-A0A2N2IJY9-F1
#
_cell.length_a   1.000
_cell.length_b   1.000
_cell.length_c   1.000
_cell.angle_alpha   90.00
_cell.angle_beta   90.00
_cell.angle_gamma   90.00
#
_symmetry.space_group_name_H-M   'P 1'
#
loop_
_entity.id
_entity.type
_entity.pdbx_description
1 polymer ?
#
loop_
_entity_poly.entity_id
_entity_poly.type
_entity_poly.pdbx_seq_one_letter_code
_entity_poly.pdbx_strand_id
1 'polypeptide(L)'
;PALDKRASELDADRIILVSTHQVRDLEHLIDPIVILDSGKILFSQTLEDFSAHYSILHGELPPDAVVLYEEQVLGKSLSLVEGALPGALPLDLEFLFKAVTNHPDRFSGAKAAPKEVAHA
;
A
#
# COMPACT_ATOMS: atom_id res chain seq x y z
N PRO A 1 -20.13 -31.06 -18.53
CA PRO A 1 -20.05 -29.62 -18.87
C PRO A 1 -20.86 -28.78 -17.84
N ALA A 2 -20.33 -28.61 -16.63
CA ALA A 2 -21.00 -27.86 -15.56
C ALA A 2 -20.00 -27.32 -14.53
N LEU A 3 -18.86 -26.79 -15.01
CA LEU A 3 -17.79 -26.29 -14.13
C LEU A 3 -17.23 -24.93 -14.55
N ASP A 4 -17.87 -24.23 -15.49
CA ASP A 4 -17.35 -22.98 -16.07
C ASP A 4 -18.38 -21.82 -16.02
N LYS A 5 -18.98 -21.61 -14.85
CA LYS A 5 -19.97 -20.52 -14.60
C LYS A 5 -19.79 -19.85 -13.22
N ARG A 6 -18.58 -19.81 -12.68
CA ARG A 6 -18.30 -19.13 -11.39
C ARG A 6 -17.29 -17.99 -11.47
N ALA A 7 -16.67 -17.78 -12.63
CA ALA A 7 -15.61 -16.79 -12.79
C ALA A 7 -15.97 -15.64 -13.77
N SER A 8 -17.13 -15.70 -14.41
CA SER A 8 -17.64 -14.63 -15.28
C SER A 8 -18.63 -13.79 -14.49
N GLU A 9 -18.43 -12.48 -14.48
CA GLU A 9 -19.27 -11.45 -13.82
C GLU A 9 -18.91 -11.17 -12.35
N LEU A 10 -17.64 -10.81 -12.14
CA LEU A 10 -17.30 -9.88 -11.07
C LEU A 10 -17.88 -8.52 -11.46
N ASP A 11 -19.11 -8.24 -11.02
CA ASP A 11 -19.78 -6.95 -11.21
C ASP A 11 -18.90 -5.79 -10.73
N ALA A 12 -18.86 -4.70 -11.50
CA ALA A 12 -18.06 -3.51 -11.22
C ALA A 12 -18.55 -2.71 -9.98
N ASP A 13 -19.75 -3.00 -9.48
CA ASP A 13 -20.39 -2.32 -8.33
C ASP A 13 -20.46 -3.20 -7.06
N ARG A 14 -19.50 -4.11 -6.88
CA ARG A 14 -19.47 -5.00 -5.71
C ARG A 14 -18.42 -4.56 -4.68
N ILE A 15 -18.88 -4.20 -3.49
CA ILE A 15 -17.98 -4.02 -2.33
C ILE A 15 -17.79 -5.38 -1.64
N ILE A 16 -16.54 -5.79 -1.47
CA ILE A 16 -16.16 -6.98 -0.70
C ILE A 16 -15.56 -6.50 0.62
N LEU A 17 -16.26 -6.76 1.74
CA LEU A 17 -15.72 -6.53 3.08
C LEU A 17 -15.03 -7.80 3.56
N VAL A 18 -13.71 -7.75 3.70
CA VAL A 18 -12.90 -8.83 4.25
C VAL A 18 -12.47 -8.46 5.67
N SER A 19 -12.85 -9.27 6.66
CA SER A 19 -12.37 -9.16 8.03
C SER A 19 -11.47 -10.35 8.32
N THR A 20 -10.17 -10.11 8.41
CA THR A 20 -9.16 -11.13 8.70
C THR A 20 -8.09 -10.55 9.63
N HIS A 21 -7.47 -11.42 10.42
CA HIS A 21 -6.25 -11.08 11.16
C HIS A 21 -4.98 -11.28 10.32
N GLN A 22 -5.08 -11.94 9.17
CA GLN A 22 -3.93 -12.25 8.30
C GLN A 22 -3.98 -11.38 7.03
N VAL A 23 -3.15 -10.35 6.98
CA VAL A 23 -3.15 -9.29 5.94
C VAL A 23 -2.35 -9.68 4.70
N ARG A 24 -1.36 -10.58 4.85
CA ARG A 24 -0.41 -10.96 3.79
C ARG A 24 -1.06 -11.56 2.54
N ASP A 25 -2.19 -12.25 2.71
CA ASP A 25 -2.89 -12.90 1.60
C ASP A 25 -3.60 -11.91 0.64
N LEU A 26 -3.69 -10.63 1.03
CA LEU A 26 -4.40 -9.61 0.27
C LEU A 26 -3.49 -8.70 -0.56
N GLU A 27 -2.17 -8.79 -0.38
CA GLU A 27 -1.18 -7.87 -0.95
C GLU A 27 -1.24 -7.78 -2.48
N HIS A 28 -1.54 -8.90 -3.17
CA HIS A 28 -1.62 -8.95 -4.63
C HIS A 28 -3.04 -8.76 -5.19
N LEU A 29 -4.06 -8.62 -4.33
CA LEU A 29 -5.47 -8.51 -4.73
C LEU A 29 -6.02 -7.09 -4.59
N ILE A 30 -5.31 -6.18 -3.92
CA ILE A 30 -5.81 -4.85 -3.56
C ILE A 30 -5.05 -3.77 -4.33
N ASP A 31 -5.77 -3.09 -5.23
CA ASP A 31 -5.33 -1.88 -5.93
C ASP A 31 -6.58 -1.06 -6.32
N PRO A 32 -6.69 0.24 -5.97
CA PRO A 32 -5.76 1.06 -5.19
C PRO A 32 -5.79 0.77 -3.68
N ILE A 33 -4.75 1.23 -2.98
CA ILE A 33 -4.64 1.17 -1.53
C ILE A 33 -5.09 2.48 -0.92
N VAL A 34 -6.05 2.40 0.01
CA VAL A 34 -6.51 3.54 0.81
C VAL A 34 -6.38 3.21 2.29
N ILE A 35 -5.62 4.02 3.04
CA ILE A 35 -5.47 3.92 4.49
C ILE A 35 -6.22 5.07 5.14
N LEU A 36 -7.12 4.72 6.04
CA LEU A 36 -8.01 5.64 6.75
C LEU A 36 -7.74 5.55 8.25
N ASP A 37 -7.72 6.70 8.92
CA ASP A 37 -7.76 6.77 10.38
C ASP A 37 -8.75 7.86 10.82
N SER A 38 -9.65 7.52 11.74
CA SER A 38 -10.59 8.47 12.36
C SER A 38 -11.35 9.35 11.35
N GLY A 39 -11.76 8.75 10.22
CA GLY A 39 -12.50 9.42 9.14
C GLY A 39 -11.65 10.28 8.21
N LYS A 40 -10.31 10.24 8.31
CA LYS A 40 -9.38 10.94 7.43
C LYS A 40 -8.61 9.94 6.57
N ILE A 41 -8.44 10.27 5.30
CA ILE A 41 -7.55 9.54 4.41
C ILE A 41 -6.11 9.94 4.76
N LEU A 42 -5.30 8.97 5.19
CA LEU A 42 -3.88 9.15 5.46
C LEU A 42 -3.03 8.83 4.22
N PHE A 43 -3.49 7.90 3.39
CA PHE A 43 -2.82 7.46 2.18
C PHE A 43 -3.85 6.96 1.16
N SER A 44 -3.67 7.28 -0.12
CA SER A 44 -4.53 6.81 -1.21
C SER A 44 -3.73 6.78 -2.49
N GLN A 45 -3.22 5.63 -2.92
CA GLN A 45 -2.43 5.51 -4.15
C GLN A 45 -2.65 4.14 -4.80
N THR A 46 -2.46 4.07 -6.11
CA THR A 46 -2.33 2.77 -6.80
C THR A 46 -0.99 2.13 -6.44
N LEU A 47 -0.87 0.81 -6.67
CA LEU A 47 0.42 0.11 -6.54
C LEU A 47 1.47 0.65 -7.52
N GLU A 48 1.03 1.09 -8.70
CA GLU A 48 1.88 1.72 -9.71
C GLU A 48 2.45 3.05 -9.20
N ASP A 49 1.58 3.94 -8.70
CA ASP A 49 1.98 5.22 -8.12
C ASP A 49 2.89 5.02 -6.91
N PHE A 50 2.56 4.05 -6.04
CA PHE A 50 3.40 3.72 -4.89
C PHE A 50 4.81 3.31 -5.34
N SER A 51 4.92 2.39 -6.29
CA SER A 51 6.21 1.88 -6.77
C SER A 51 7.01 2.93 -7.55
N ALA A 52 6.35 3.96 -8.10
CA ALA A 52 7.01 5.07 -8.76
C ALA A 52 7.62 6.09 -7.78
N HIS A 53 7.03 6.24 -6.58
CA HIS A 53 7.41 7.27 -5.61
C HIS A 53 8.06 6.73 -4.35
N TYR A 54 8.01 5.42 -4.10
CA TYR A 54 8.52 4.80 -2.89
C TYR A 54 9.19 3.46 -3.17
N SER A 55 10.13 3.09 -2.30
CA SER A 55 10.77 1.78 -2.32
C SER A 55 10.87 1.22 -0.92
N ILE A 56 10.70 -0.10 -0.81
CA ILE A 56 10.97 -0.86 0.41
C ILE A 56 12.30 -1.59 0.20
N LEU A 57 13.26 -1.39 1.10
CA LEU A 57 14.61 -1.97 0.98
C LEU A 57 15.03 -2.66 2.29
N HIS A 58 15.86 -3.70 2.16
CA HIS A 58 16.54 -4.36 3.28
C HIS A 58 18.01 -3.93 3.35
N GLY A 59 18.47 -3.58 4.54
CA GLY A 59 19.89 -3.38 4.84
C GLY A 59 20.39 -1.98 4.50
N GLU A 60 21.53 -1.91 3.79
CA GLU A 60 22.18 -0.64 3.46
C GLU A 60 21.38 0.14 2.41
N LEU A 61 21.19 1.43 2.68
CA LEU A 61 20.51 2.36 1.80
C LEU A 61 21.51 3.21 1.02
N PRO A 62 21.12 3.73 -0.17
CA PRO A 62 21.89 4.78 -0.83
C PRO A 62 22.16 5.97 0.11
N PRO A 63 23.32 6.64 0.01
CA PRO A 63 23.69 7.75 0.91
C PRO A 63 22.66 8.89 0.96
N ASP A 64 21.97 9.14 -0.15
CA ASP A 64 21.00 10.23 -0.30
C ASP A 64 19.54 9.76 -0.16
N ALA A 65 19.31 8.55 0.35
CA ALA A 65 17.96 8.01 0.51
C ALA A 65 17.19 8.77 1.60
N VAL A 66 15.99 9.25 1.26
CA VAL A 66 15.07 9.87 2.22
C VAL A 66 14.24 8.79 2.90
N VAL A 67 14.55 8.49 4.15
CA VAL A 67 13.87 7.44 4.93
C VAL A 67 12.58 7.97 5.55
N LEU A 68 11.46 7.38 5.15
CA LEU A 68 10.13 7.70 5.65
C LEU A 68 9.75 6.88 6.87
N TYR A 69 10.18 5.62 6.91
CA TYR A 69 9.92 4.71 8.02
C TYR A 69 10.94 3.57 8.02
N GLU A 70 11.24 3.03 9.20
CA GLU A 70 12.22 1.97 9.36
C GLU A 70 11.88 1.06 10.54
N GLU A 71 12.03 -0.25 10.36
CA GLU A 71 11.92 -1.27 11.41
C GLU A 71 13.09 -2.26 11.35
N GLN A 72 13.41 -2.89 12.47
CA GLN A 72 14.40 -3.97 12.51
C GLN A 72 13.73 -5.33 12.30
N VAL A 73 14.10 -6.02 11.23
CA VAL A 73 13.57 -7.33 10.85
C VAL A 73 14.73 -8.31 10.69
N LEU A 74 14.74 -9.36 11.53
CA LEU A 74 15.75 -10.44 11.48
C LEU A 74 17.21 -9.92 11.51
N GLY A 75 17.46 -8.86 12.29
CA GLY A 75 18.79 -8.26 12.43
C GLY A 75 19.24 -7.40 11.24
N LYS A 76 18.33 -7.07 10.31
CA LYS A 76 18.54 -6.09 9.25
C LYS A 76 17.48 -5.00 9.33
N SER A 77 17.84 -3.82 8.86
CA SER A 77 16.87 -2.73 8.66
C SER A 77 15.95 -3.06 7.50
N LEU A 78 14.65 -2.85 7.68
CA LEU A 78 13.64 -2.79 6.64
C LEU A 78 13.17 -1.33 6.59
N SER A 79 13.41 -0.65 5.47
CA SER A 79 13.22 0.79 5.36
C SER A 79 12.29 1.13 4.19
N LEU A 80 11.31 1.99 4.43
CA LEU A 80 10.50 2.64 3.41
C LEU A 80 11.13 3.99 3.08
N VAL A 81 11.47 4.20 1.82
CA VAL A 81 12.18 5.40 1.35
C VAL A 81 11.47 6.05 0.17
N GLU A 82 11.71 7.34 -0.05
CA GLU A 82 11.25 8.04 -1.26
C GLU A 82 12.06 7.63 -2.48
N GLY A 83 11.38 7.61 -3.62
CA GLY A 83 11.91 7.29 -4.94
C GLY A 83 11.81 5.82 -5.32
N ALA A 84 11.85 5.57 -6.62
CA ALA A 84 12.00 4.25 -7.20
C ALA A 84 13.49 3.86 -7.22
N LEU A 85 13.87 2.93 -6.34
CA LEU A 85 15.24 2.48 -6.17
C LEU A 85 15.41 1.03 -6.65
N PRO A 86 16.58 0.67 -7.20
CA PRO A 86 16.87 -0.69 -7.62
C PRO A 86 16.87 -1.64 -6.41
N GLY A 87 16.34 -2.85 -6.62
CA GLY A 87 16.26 -3.85 -5.56
C GLY A 87 15.11 -3.65 -4.56
N ALA A 88 14.15 -2.77 -4.89
CA ALA A 88 12.91 -2.63 -4.12
C ALA A 88 12.23 -3.99 -3.94
N LEU A 89 11.82 -4.25 -2.70
CA LEU A 89 11.05 -5.42 -2.33
C LEU A 89 9.59 -5.25 -2.76
N PRO A 90 8.84 -6.36 -2.90
CA PRO A 90 7.39 -6.31 -3.02
C PRO A 90 6.77 -5.52 -1.88
N LEU A 91 5.60 -4.92 -2.14
CA LEU A 91 4.87 -4.21 -1.12
C LEU A 91 4.50 -5.15 0.04
N ASP A 92 4.91 -4.76 1.25
CA ASP A 92 4.40 -5.31 2.50
C ASP A 92 3.34 -4.35 3.05
N LEU A 93 2.07 -4.78 3.01
CA LEU A 93 0.94 -3.94 3.44
C LEU A 93 0.98 -3.64 4.94
N GLU A 94 1.47 -4.57 5.76
CA GLU A 94 1.59 -4.35 7.21
C GLU A 94 2.63 -3.27 7.49
N PHE A 95 3.77 -3.35 6.82
CA PHE A 95 4.84 -2.38 6.93
C PHE A 95 4.41 -0.99 6.45
N LEU A 96 3.73 -0.90 5.29
CA LEU A 96 3.16 0.35 4.78
C LEU A 96 2.13 0.93 5.76
N PHE A 97 1.23 0.09 6.28
CA PHE A 97 0.22 0.51 7.25
C PHE A 97 0.87 1.15 8.49
N LYS A 98 1.88 0.49 9.07
CA LYS A 98 2.65 1.04 10.20
C LYS A 98 3.34 2.35 9.85
N ALA A 99 3.96 2.44 8.68
CA ALA A 99 4.64 3.66 8.23
C ALA A 99 3.68 4.86 8.18
N VAL A 100 2.55 4.66 7.50
CA VAL A 100 1.54 5.72 7.29
C VAL A 100 0.84 6.10 8.58
N THR A 101 0.53 5.15 9.45
CA THR A 101 -0.16 5.44 10.72
C THR A 101 0.76 6.07 11.78
N ASN A 102 2.04 5.72 11.81
CA ASN A 102 3.01 6.31 12.74
C ASN A 102 3.52 7.68 12.28
N HIS A 103 3.64 7.90 10.97
CA HIS A 103 4.17 9.14 10.39
C HIS A 103 3.33 9.68 9.22
N PRO A 104 2.03 9.96 9.43
CA PRO A 104 1.12 10.38 8.36
C PRO A 104 1.55 11.68 7.66
N ASP A 105 2.25 12.56 8.38
CA ASP A 105 2.80 13.82 7.86
C ASP A 105 3.79 13.60 6.71
N ARG A 106 4.51 12.47 6.72
CA ARG A 106 5.51 12.12 5.70
C ARG A 106 4.92 11.64 4.38
N PHE A 107 3.63 11.30 4.35
CA PHE A 107 2.92 10.82 3.16
C PHE A 107 1.92 11.84 2.60
N SER A 108 1.75 12.97 3.30
CA SER A 108 0.76 14.01 2.99
C SER A 108 0.99 14.79 1.69
N GLY A 109 2.07 14.51 0.96
CA GLY A 109 2.41 15.11 -0.34
C GLY A 109 1.80 14.42 -1.56
N ALA A 110 1.36 13.16 -1.44
CA ALA A 110 0.78 12.43 -2.57
C ALA A 110 -0.71 12.74 -2.68
N LYS A 111 -1.00 13.87 -3.33
CA LYS A 111 -2.35 14.36 -3.63
C LYS A 111 -3.02 13.43 -4.65
N ALA A 112 -3.51 12.26 -4.23
CA ALA A 112 -4.53 11.58 -5.00
C ALA A 112 -5.79 12.46 -4.95
N ALA A 113 -6.23 12.89 -6.13
CA ALA A 113 -7.47 13.64 -6.27
C ALA A 113 -8.59 12.88 -5.56
N PRO A 114 -9.41 13.55 -4.73
CA PRO A 114 -10.62 12.92 -4.23
C PRO A 114 -11.49 12.65 -5.46
N LYS A 115 -11.62 11.38 -5.86
CA LYS A 115 -12.77 11.00 -6.67
C LYS A 115 -13.95 11.12 -5.73
N GLU A 116 -14.70 12.22 -5.86
CA GLU A 116 -16.04 12.33 -5.32
C GLU A 116 -16.77 11.02 -5.61
N VAL A 117 -17.06 10.28 -4.55
CA VAL A 117 -18.02 9.18 -4.63
C VAL A 117 -19.36 9.88 -4.79
N ALA A 118 -19.75 10.13 -6.03
CA ALA A 118 -21.06 10.67 -6.36
C ALA A 118 -22.11 9.70 -5.80
N HIS A 119 -22.71 10.04 -4.68
CA HIS A 119 -23.99 9.48 -4.27
C HIS A 119 -25.04 10.08 -5.21
N ALA A 120 -25.51 9.27 -6.17
CA ALA A 120 -26.72 9.49 -6.93
C ALA A 120 -27.70 8.35 -6.61
#